data_AF-A0A2V5QP82-F1
#
_entry.id   AF-A0A2V5QP82-F1
#
_cell.length_a   1.000
_cell.length_b   1.000
_cell.length_c   1.000
_cell.angle_alpha   90.00
_cell.angle_beta   90.00
_cell.angle_gamma   90.00
#
_symmetry.space_group_name_H-M   'P 1'
#
loop_
_entity.id
_entity.type
_entity.pdbx_description
1 polymer ?
#
loop_
_entity_poly.entity_id
_entity_poly.type
_entity_poly.pdbx_seq_one_letter_code
_entity_poly.pdbx_strand_id
1 'polypeptide(L)'
;NIVNNATEWSLVILDEIGRGTSTFDGLSIAWSVAEFLHDKVKSRTLFATHYHELTKLAEERSGVCNFNVAVREWNDQIIFLRKIVPGGADKSYGIQVARLAGLPTEILDRAKEILSHLERPDGAAAQPAKRKRSKRAGSKIEKPQLDLL
;
A
#
# COMPACT_ATOMS: atom_id res chain seq x y z
N ASN A 1 -7.44 2.94 -25.67
CA ASN A 1 -6.92 2.00 -26.69
C ASN A 1 -7.33 0.56 -26.40
N ILE A 2 -6.97 -0.01 -25.25
CA ILE A 2 -7.29 -1.42 -24.90
C ILE A 2 -8.79 -1.72 -25.01
N VAL A 3 -9.63 -1.03 -24.22
CA VAL A 3 -11.09 -1.24 -24.23
C VAL A 3 -11.78 -0.95 -25.56
N ASN A 4 -11.13 -0.18 -26.45
CA ASN A 4 -11.69 0.17 -27.77
C ASN A 4 -11.42 -0.92 -28.82
N ASN A 5 -10.45 -1.80 -28.59
CA ASN A 5 -10.05 -2.84 -29.56
C ASN A 5 -10.21 -4.26 -29.01
N ALA A 6 -10.38 -4.41 -27.70
CA ALA A 6 -10.59 -5.70 -27.08
C ALA A 6 -11.91 -6.32 -27.58
N THR A 7 -11.86 -7.62 -27.80
CA THR A 7 -12.99 -8.46 -28.20
C THR A 7 -13.15 -9.62 -27.20
N GLU A 8 -14.22 -10.39 -27.30
CA GLU A 8 -14.43 -11.59 -26.47
C GLU A 8 -13.28 -12.62 -26.58
N TRP A 9 -12.55 -12.61 -27.70
CA TRP A 9 -11.39 -13.49 -27.97
C TRP A 9 -10.06 -12.95 -27.44
N SER A 10 -10.08 -11.75 -26.85
CA SER A 10 -8.88 -11.10 -26.33
C SER A 10 -8.51 -11.64 -24.94
N LEU A 11 -7.21 -11.74 -24.68
CA LEU A 11 -6.65 -11.81 -23.34
C LEU A 11 -6.20 -10.41 -22.93
N VAL A 12 -6.85 -9.84 -21.92
CA VAL A 12 -6.53 -8.51 -21.39
C VAL A 12 -5.79 -8.67 -20.08
N ILE A 13 -4.66 -7.97 -19.94
CA ILE A 13 -3.87 -7.92 -18.71
C ILE A 13 -3.79 -6.47 -18.28
N LEU A 14 -4.37 -6.18 -17.12
CA LEU A 14 -4.31 -4.86 -16.48
C LEU A 14 -3.48 -4.98 -15.21
N ASP A 15 -2.52 -4.07 -15.07
CA ASP A 15 -1.65 -3.99 -13.90
C ASP A 15 -1.76 -2.58 -13.30
N GLU A 16 -2.36 -2.51 -12.11
CA GLU A 16 -2.38 -1.33 -11.26
C GLU A 16 -2.91 -0.04 -11.93
N ILE A 17 -3.96 -0.17 -12.74
CA ILE A 17 -4.70 0.96 -13.32
C ILE A 17 -5.26 1.87 -12.21
N GLY A 18 -5.26 3.18 -12.45
CA GLY A 18 -5.87 4.17 -11.54
C GLY A 18 -4.91 4.77 -10.51
N ARG A 19 -3.65 4.33 -10.45
CA ARG A 19 -2.66 4.82 -9.47
C ARG A 19 -2.21 6.29 -9.61
N GLY A 20 -2.41 6.91 -10.77
CA GLY A 20 -1.87 8.25 -11.08
C GLY A 20 -2.76 9.42 -10.65
N THR A 21 -3.86 9.16 -9.94
CA THR A 21 -4.88 10.16 -9.55
C THR A 21 -5.28 9.99 -8.09
N SER A 22 -6.28 10.73 -7.62
CA SER A 22 -6.84 10.55 -6.28
C SER A 22 -7.32 9.11 -6.07
N THR A 23 -7.26 8.62 -4.83
CA THR A 23 -7.59 7.21 -4.53
C THR A 23 -8.99 6.84 -5.00
N PHE A 24 -9.98 7.71 -4.77
CA PHE A 24 -11.37 7.45 -5.17
C PHE A 24 -11.59 7.57 -6.68
N ASP A 25 -10.92 8.51 -7.36
CA ASP A 25 -11.01 8.60 -8.83
C ASP A 25 -10.36 7.36 -9.48
N GLY A 26 -9.20 6.95 -8.97
CA GLY A 26 -8.47 5.78 -9.45
C GLY A 26 -9.28 4.50 -9.28
N LEU A 27 -9.88 4.33 -8.10
CA LEU A 27 -10.80 3.23 -7.80
C LEU A 27 -12.00 3.22 -8.75
N SER A 28 -12.64 4.37 -8.95
CA SER A 28 -13.84 4.49 -9.81
C SER A 28 -13.54 4.15 -11.27
N ILE A 29 -12.40 4.58 -11.79
CA ILE A 29 -11.94 4.23 -13.15
C ILE A 29 -11.61 2.74 -13.23
N ALA A 30 -10.86 2.20 -12.27
CA ALA A 30 -10.50 0.78 -12.25
C ALA A 30 -11.75 -0.11 -12.22
N TRP A 31 -12.72 0.24 -11.38
CA TRP A 31 -14.00 -0.46 -11.26
C TRP A 31 -14.77 -0.44 -12.59
N SER A 32 -15.06 0.75 -13.13
CA SER A 32 -15.83 0.87 -14.37
C SER A 32 -15.17 0.17 -15.57
N VAL A 33 -13.83 0.13 -15.63
CA VAL A 33 -13.09 -0.63 -16.65
C VAL A 33 -13.27 -2.13 -16.46
N ALA A 34 -13.19 -2.64 -15.23
CA ALA A 34 -13.43 -4.06 -14.93
C ALA A 34 -14.85 -4.47 -15.34
N GLU A 35 -15.85 -3.65 -14.98
CA GLU A 35 -17.25 -3.87 -15.37
C GLU A 35 -17.42 -3.87 -16.89
N PHE A 36 -16.82 -2.91 -17.60
CA PHE A 36 -16.94 -2.84 -19.06
C PHE A 36 -16.32 -4.05 -19.75
N LEU A 37 -15.13 -4.49 -19.32
CA LEU A 37 -14.46 -5.67 -19.87
C LEU A 37 -15.27 -6.94 -19.61
N HIS A 38 -15.90 -7.05 -18.44
CA HIS A 38 -16.74 -8.19 -18.08
C HIS A 38 -18.10 -8.17 -18.80
N ASP A 39 -18.88 -7.10 -18.67
CA ASP A 39 -20.29 -7.04 -19.06
C ASP A 39 -20.46 -6.81 -20.57
N LYS A 40 -19.58 -6.01 -21.18
CA LYS A 40 -19.69 -5.60 -22.59
C LYS A 40 -18.74 -6.38 -23.50
N VAL A 41 -17.45 -6.36 -23.20
CA VAL A 41 -16.44 -7.00 -24.05
C VAL A 41 -16.43 -8.52 -23.88
N LYS A 42 -16.68 -8.99 -22.65
CA LYS A 42 -16.63 -10.41 -22.25
C LYS A 42 -15.27 -11.06 -22.55
N SER A 43 -14.19 -10.29 -22.44
CA SER A 43 -12.83 -10.77 -22.65
C SER A 43 -12.30 -11.51 -21.43
N ARG A 44 -11.39 -12.49 -21.66
CA ARG A 44 -10.61 -13.07 -20.57
C ARG A 44 -9.67 -12.00 -20.01
N THR A 45 -9.80 -11.69 -18.72
CA THR A 45 -9.11 -10.56 -18.13
C THR A 45 -8.37 -10.98 -16.86
N LEU A 46 -7.09 -10.62 -16.78
CA LEU A 46 -6.31 -10.63 -15.54
C LEU A 46 -6.17 -9.18 -15.06
N PHE A 47 -6.58 -8.93 -13.83
CA PHE A 47 -6.59 -7.59 -13.25
C PHE A 47 -5.79 -7.62 -11.94
N ALA A 48 -4.54 -7.17 -11.99
CA ALA A 48 -3.72 -6.96 -10.80
C ALA A 48 -4.00 -5.57 -10.23
N THR A 49 -4.37 -5.49 -8.96
CA THR A 49 -4.72 -4.23 -8.30
C THR A 49 -4.41 -4.25 -6.81
N HIS A 50 -4.13 -3.07 -6.25
CA HIS A 50 -4.07 -2.82 -4.81
C HIS A 50 -5.42 -2.39 -4.21
N TYR A 51 -6.45 -2.16 -5.03
CA TYR A 51 -7.78 -1.79 -4.54
C TYR A 51 -8.51 -3.01 -3.98
N HIS A 52 -8.59 -3.11 -2.66
CA HIS A 52 -9.31 -4.19 -2.00
C HIS A 52 -10.81 -4.14 -2.30
N GLU A 53 -11.36 -2.94 -2.53
CA GLU A 53 -12.77 -2.76 -2.85
C GLU A 53 -13.20 -3.54 -4.10
N LEU A 54 -12.30 -3.69 -5.09
CA LEU A 54 -12.58 -4.43 -6.32
C LEU A 54 -12.85 -5.93 -6.09
N THR A 55 -12.46 -6.50 -4.95
CA THR A 55 -12.74 -7.92 -4.65
C THR A 55 -14.24 -8.18 -4.58
N LYS A 56 -15.06 -7.17 -4.28
CA LYS A 56 -16.52 -7.29 -4.25
C LYS A 56 -17.13 -7.61 -5.61
N LEU A 57 -16.42 -7.33 -6.72
CA LEU A 57 -16.89 -7.69 -8.06
C LEU A 57 -17.13 -9.20 -8.21
N ALA A 58 -16.40 -10.04 -7.49
CA ALA A 58 -16.60 -11.49 -7.49
C ALA A 58 -17.90 -11.93 -6.82
N GLU A 59 -18.47 -11.09 -5.94
CA GLU A 59 -19.76 -11.35 -5.28
C GLU A 59 -20.92 -10.94 -6.19
N GLU A 60 -20.73 -9.92 -7.02
CA GLU A 60 -21.77 -9.30 -7.85
C GLU A 60 -21.85 -9.89 -9.27
N ARG A 61 -20.76 -10.45 -9.79
CA ARG A 61 -20.65 -10.88 -11.20
C ARG A 61 -20.20 -12.33 -11.35
N SER A 62 -20.98 -13.11 -12.09
CA SER A 62 -20.66 -14.50 -12.38
C SER A 62 -19.41 -14.62 -13.27
N GLY A 63 -18.49 -15.50 -12.91
CA GLY A 63 -17.25 -15.71 -13.67
C GLY A 63 -16.11 -14.77 -13.27
N VAL A 64 -16.34 -13.84 -12.34
CA VAL A 64 -15.27 -13.10 -11.67
C VAL A 64 -14.79 -13.90 -10.46
N CYS A 65 -13.47 -14.09 -10.36
CA CYS A 65 -12.84 -14.85 -9.28
C CYS A 65 -11.69 -14.05 -8.67
N ASN A 66 -11.66 -13.97 -7.34
CA ASN A 66 -10.55 -13.34 -6.63
C ASN A 66 -9.40 -14.31 -6.41
N PHE A 67 -8.18 -13.81 -6.61
CA PHE A 67 -6.95 -14.51 -6.29
C PHE A 67 -5.96 -13.54 -5.63
N ASN A 68 -5.12 -14.07 -4.76
CA ASN A 68 -4.04 -13.33 -4.12
C ASN A 68 -2.72 -14.10 -4.19
N VAL A 69 -1.61 -13.40 -3.95
CA VAL A 69 -0.30 -14.03 -3.77
C VAL A 69 -0.19 -14.50 -2.33
N ALA A 70 0.05 -15.79 -2.13
CA ALA A 70 0.17 -16.40 -0.82
C ALA A 70 1.38 -15.85 -0.06
N VAL A 71 1.11 -15.49 1.19
CA VAL A 71 2.08 -14.91 2.12
C VAL A 71 2.12 -15.76 3.39
N ARG A 72 3.33 -16.00 3.92
CA ARG A 72 3.53 -16.66 5.21
C ARG A 72 4.20 -15.72 6.19
N GLU A 73 3.60 -15.56 7.36
CA GLU A 73 4.18 -14.83 8.49
C GLU A 73 5.01 -15.80 9.36
N TRP A 74 6.23 -15.41 9.72
CA TRP A 74 7.12 -16.19 10.59
C TRP A 74 8.06 -15.25 11.36
N ASN A 75 8.01 -15.24 12.70
CA ASN A 75 8.89 -14.42 13.56
C ASN A 75 8.97 -12.94 13.12
N ASP A 76 7.83 -12.27 12.93
CA ASP A 76 7.73 -10.89 12.42
C ASP A 76 8.29 -10.65 11.00
N GLN A 77 8.63 -11.73 10.28
CA GLN A 77 9.04 -11.71 8.88
C GLN A 77 7.90 -12.19 7.99
N ILE A 78 7.92 -11.67 6.76
CA ILE A 78 6.99 -12.07 5.71
C ILE A 78 7.75 -12.80 4.62
N ILE A 79 7.25 -13.99 4.27
CA ILE A 79 7.78 -14.81 3.19
C ILE A 79 6.75 -14.85 2.06
N PHE A 80 7.11 -14.27 0.91
CA PHE A 80 6.32 -14.37 -0.30
C PHE A 80 6.48 -15.76 -0.92
N LEU A 81 5.41 -16.55 -0.92
CA LEU A 81 5.46 -17.93 -1.41
C LEU A 81 5.44 -18.02 -2.95
N ARG A 82 5.28 -16.88 -3.65
CA ARG A 82 5.15 -16.79 -5.12
C ARG A 82 4.08 -17.73 -5.70
N LYS A 83 3.06 -18.03 -4.89
CA LYS A 83 1.97 -18.94 -5.22
C LYS A 83 0.68 -18.15 -5.28
N ILE A 84 -0.08 -18.30 -6.37
CA ILE A 84 -1.41 -17.73 -6.48
C ILE A 84 -2.42 -18.65 -5.80
N VAL A 85 -3.24 -18.12 -4.92
CA VAL A 85 -4.29 -18.86 -4.20
C VAL A 85 -5.64 -18.15 -4.33
N PRO A 86 -6.76 -18.89 -4.32
CA PRO A 86 -8.10 -18.27 -4.36
C PRO A 86 -8.34 -17.38 -3.12
N GLY A 87 -9.09 -16.29 -3.33
CA GLY A 87 -9.52 -15.35 -2.30
C GLY A 87 -9.02 -13.92 -2.51
N GLY A 88 -9.65 -12.96 -1.83
CA GLY A 88 -9.16 -11.59 -1.72
C GLY A 88 -7.92 -11.50 -0.83
N ALA A 89 -7.24 -10.35 -0.83
CA ALA A 89 -6.15 -10.07 0.10
C ALA A 89 -6.66 -9.16 1.22
N ASP A 90 -6.64 -9.63 2.47
CA ASP A 90 -7.31 -8.96 3.60
C ASP A 90 -6.39 -7.96 4.34
N LYS A 91 -5.11 -7.89 3.94
CA LYS A 91 -4.09 -7.10 4.63
C LYS A 91 -3.10 -6.47 3.65
N SER A 92 -2.68 -5.26 3.96
CA SER A 92 -1.56 -4.58 3.31
C SER A 92 -0.25 -4.85 4.04
N TYR A 93 0.78 -5.28 3.31
CA TYR A 93 2.08 -5.67 3.89
C TYR A 93 3.19 -4.63 3.65
N GLY A 94 2.83 -3.36 3.41
CA GLY A 94 3.77 -2.33 2.97
C GLY A 94 4.93 -2.09 3.93
N ILE A 95 4.67 -2.03 5.25
CA ILE A 95 5.73 -1.83 6.26
C ILE A 95 6.65 -3.05 6.34
N GLN A 96 6.12 -4.26 6.14
CA GLN A 96 6.87 -5.50 6.16
C GLN A 96 7.72 -5.65 4.89
N VAL A 97 7.22 -5.23 3.74
CA VAL A 97 8.00 -5.11 2.49
C VAL A 97 9.16 -4.12 2.68
N ALA A 98 8.89 -2.97 3.32
CA ALA A 98 9.92 -2.00 3.66
C ALA A 98 11.03 -2.58 4.56
N ARG A 99 10.68 -3.42 5.54
CA ARG A 99 11.65 -4.15 6.36
C ARG A 99 12.54 -5.07 5.52
N LEU A 100 11.95 -5.82 4.59
CA LEU A 100 12.69 -6.71 3.68
C LEU A 100 13.62 -5.92 2.76
N ALA A 101 13.26 -4.69 2.38
CA ALA A 101 14.11 -3.77 1.62
C ALA A 101 15.27 -3.17 2.44
N GLY A 102 15.39 -3.50 3.73
CA GLY A 102 16.48 -3.04 4.60
C GLY A 102 16.29 -1.62 5.14
N LEU A 103 15.06 -1.10 5.17
CA LEU A 103 14.80 0.20 5.78
C LEU A 103 15.13 0.18 7.29
N PRO A 104 15.77 1.24 7.82
CA PRO A 104 16.11 1.34 9.24
C PRO A 104 14.89 1.15 10.15
N THR A 105 15.09 0.48 11.29
CA THR A 105 14.04 0.21 12.28
C THR A 105 13.35 1.49 12.74
N GLU A 106 14.07 2.60 12.89
CA GLU A 106 13.50 3.91 13.24
C GLU A 106 12.44 4.40 12.23
N ILE A 107 12.61 4.12 10.93
CA ILE A 107 11.63 4.46 9.90
C ILE A 107 10.42 3.53 9.99
N LEU A 108 10.67 2.23 10.20
CA LEU A 108 9.60 1.23 10.30
C LEU A 108 8.71 1.48 11.52
N ASP A 109 9.30 1.81 12.67
CA ASP A 109 8.55 2.11 13.89
C ASP A 109 7.74 3.39 13.71
N ARG A 110 8.33 4.41 13.08
CA ARG A 110 7.59 5.64 12.76
C ARG A 110 6.44 5.40 11.79
N ALA A 111 6.63 4.55 10.78
CA ALA A 111 5.58 4.19 9.83
C ALA A 111 4.42 3.46 10.53
N LYS A 112 4.72 2.56 11.48
CA LYS A 112 3.69 1.88 12.29
C LYS A 112 2.88 2.86 13.14
N GLU A 113 3.56 3.81 13.80
CA GLU A 113 2.89 4.86 14.56
C GLU A 113 1.93 5.68 13.66
N ILE A 114 2.41 6.11 12.48
CA ILE A 114 1.60 6.87 11.52
C ILE A 114 0.40 6.03 11.07
N LEU A 115 0.60 4.76 10.69
CA LEU A 115 -0.47 3.87 10.24
C LEU A 115 -1.55 3.71 11.32
N SER A 116 -1.15 3.48 12.57
CA SER A 116 -2.08 3.35 13.70
C SER A 116 -2.92 4.60 13.96
N HIS A 117 -2.45 5.78 13.54
CA HIS A 117 -3.20 7.02 13.62
C HIS A 117 -4.16 7.17 12.44
N LEU A 118 -3.75 6.75 11.24
CA LEU A 118 -4.57 6.80 10.03
C LEU A 118 -5.74 5.80 10.03
N GLU A 119 -5.59 4.67 10.70
CA GLU A 119 -6.64 3.64 10.82
C GLU A 119 -7.70 3.96 11.89
N ARG A 120 -7.54 5.03 12.67
CA ARG A 120 -8.55 5.44 13.66
C ARG A 120 -9.77 6.06 12.95
N PRO A 121 -11.01 5.69 13.33
CA PRO A 121 -12.23 6.14 12.64
C PRO A 121 -12.47 7.65 12.65
N ASP A 122 -11.83 8.38 13.56
CA ASP A 122 -12.00 9.83 13.72
C ASP A 122 -10.91 10.56 12.93
N GLY A 123 -11.22 10.85 11.66
CA GLY A 123 -10.38 11.52 10.67
C GLY A 123 -9.95 12.93 11.06
N ALA A 124 -8.99 13.05 11.98
CA ALA A 124 -8.11 14.21 12.05
C ALA A 124 -6.76 13.79 11.49
N ALA A 125 -6.36 14.40 10.38
CA ALA A 125 -4.97 14.44 9.95
C ALA A 125 -4.15 15.17 11.03
N ALA A 126 -3.87 14.47 12.13
CA ALA A 126 -3.04 14.96 13.20
C ALA A 126 -1.61 14.98 12.63
N GLN A 127 -1.15 16.19 12.31
CA GLN A 127 0.24 16.41 11.91
C GLN A 127 1.15 15.67 12.89
N PRO A 128 2.16 14.95 12.38
CA PRO A 128 3.07 14.19 13.22
C PRO A 128 3.69 15.14 14.26
N ALA A 129 3.41 14.90 15.54
CA ALA A 129 3.85 15.75 16.63
C ALA A 129 5.36 15.97 16.52
N LYS A 130 5.77 17.22 16.28
CA LYS A 130 7.18 17.62 16.24
C LYS A 130 7.82 17.17 17.55
N ARG A 131 8.77 16.23 17.48
CA ARG A 131 9.64 15.85 18.60
C ARG A 131 10.14 17.14 19.25
N LYS A 132 9.70 17.44 20.47
CA LYS A 132 10.28 18.52 21.28
C LYS A 132 11.76 18.18 21.44
N ARG A 133 12.64 18.93 20.78
CA ARG A 133 14.08 18.89 21.06
C ARG A 133 14.23 19.10 22.56
N SER A 134 14.70 18.08 23.27
CA SER A 134 15.11 18.24 24.66
C SER A 134 16.18 19.34 24.68
N LYS A 135 15.94 20.38 25.47
CA LYS A 135 16.99 21.37 25.78
C LYS A 135 18.12 20.58 26.44
N ARG A 136 19.22 20.35 25.71
CA ARG A 136 20.48 19.97 26.35
C ARG A 136 20.86 21.11 27.29
N ALA A 137 20.76 20.83 28.59
CA ALA A 137 21.30 21.67 29.63
C ALA A 137 22.83 21.62 29.56
N GLY A 138 23.46 22.80 29.59
CA GLY A 138 24.80 23.01 30.14
C GLY A 138 26.00 22.65 29.25
N SER A 139 26.65 23.68 28.73
CA SER A 139 28.12 23.77 28.82
C SER A 139 28.50 25.23 29.02
N LYS A 140 28.76 25.62 30.27
CA LYS A 140 29.48 26.86 30.60
C LYS A 140 30.86 26.73 29.96
N ILE A 141 31.23 27.70 29.14
CA ILE A 141 32.60 27.83 28.63
C ILE A 141 33.41 28.47 29.77
N GLU A 142 34.18 27.66 30.49
CA GLU A 142 35.28 28.17 31.32
C GLU A 142 36.44 28.57 30.40
N LYS A 143 36.86 29.84 30.50
CA LYS A 143 38.08 30.33 29.86
C LYS A 143 39.28 29.88 30.72
N PRO A 144 40.30 29.21 30.17
CA PRO A 144 41.54 29.02 30.89
C PRO A 144 42.34 30.33 30.89
N GLN A 145 42.57 30.85 32.10
CA GLN A 145 43.53 31.91 32.40
C GLN A 145 44.93 31.30 32.34
N LEU A 146 45.79 31.85 31.49
CA LEU A 146 47.22 31.55 31.45
C LEU A 146 47.96 32.83 31.87
N ASP A 147 48.31 32.88 33.15
CA ASP A 147 49.34 33.78 33.68
C ASP A 147 50.71 33.11 33.55
N LEU A 148 51.65 33.91 33.05
CA LEU A 148 53.12 33.82 32.95
C LEU A 148 53.86 32.57 33.45
N LEU A 149 54.80 32.12 32.60
CA LEU A 149 56.26 32.25 32.84
C LEU A 149 56.95 32.70 31.55
#